data_AF-A0A956KR61-F1
#
_entry.id   AF-A0A956KR61-F1
#
_cell.length_a   1.000
_cell.length_b   1.000
_cell.length_c   1.000
_cell.angle_alpha   90.00
_cell.angle_beta   90.00
_cell.angle_gamma   90.00
#
_symmetry.space_group_name_H-M   'P 1'
#
loop_
_entity.id
_entity.type
_entity.pdbx_description
1 polymer ?
#
loop_
_entity_poly.entity_id
_entity_poly.type
_entity_poly.pdbx_seq_one_letter_code
_entity_poly.pdbx_strand_id
1 'polypeptide(L)'
;TPIENMLEIADLPYRPEVLPHPPDRVHARGREGSSAWADQMLALGTEPLPGRMRPDDIPGPNGMPSGGLEPIGAPMSVAGLGPRASQFLADATGLIPVRGGGSYQAQASSGQTAAAGARHKFTGGDSVSVVFIAGDNGAAPNGTITWVGGKDSERLLAFGHPMYGEGPTAMPIANAHVHTILASVERSVKLSSAMDVQGTMIQDRQPAIYLRTDVQVPMIPVSTMVTGADEDLAPRRYQSSVASNQGLTPPLVATLLLDAVEEASNDAVEIVLETEHRIQIETSAGPRTIEIHEETYYPRGIIRGLMARSRALMILMAALDNQFEIARIISVEQEAKLHYGAPVESIDRIRLSDDEVRAGDLVELLVDYRPPRGPVRTETVSLRIPDDAGGERVVIELAGGEWVMPYAPLPNSLDDLLDNLAQSYPARSIVGTIYRPGEGLATEQGMMEELPESVLQTLSPGGSNRQAVHFKQIARRVIRTQGIVQGEASLEINVLPKKSL
;
A
#
# COMPACT_ATOMS: atom_id res chain seq x y z
N THR A 1 2.73 3.58 -43.40
CA THR A 1 2.18 4.86 -42.86
C THR A 1 1.96 4.73 -41.36
N PRO A 2 1.86 5.82 -40.58
CA PRO A 2 1.62 5.72 -39.13
C PRO A 2 0.39 4.87 -38.76
N ILE A 3 -0.64 4.85 -39.61
CA ILE A 3 -1.84 4.01 -39.43
C ILE A 3 -1.60 2.53 -39.72
N GLU A 4 -0.72 2.16 -40.66
CA GLU A 4 -0.36 0.75 -40.90
C GLU A 4 0.21 0.10 -39.62
N ASN A 5 1.13 0.78 -38.93
CA ASN A 5 1.70 0.29 -37.67
C ASN A 5 0.65 0.18 -36.54
N MET A 6 -0.37 1.05 -36.53
CA MET A 6 -1.46 0.93 -35.55
C MET A 6 -2.36 -0.27 -35.87
N LEU A 7 -2.62 -0.53 -37.16
CA LEU A 7 -3.44 -1.68 -37.58
C LEU A 7 -2.76 -3.01 -37.24
N GLU A 8 -1.43 -3.09 -37.26
CA GLU A 8 -0.69 -4.26 -36.74
C GLU A 8 -1.01 -4.56 -35.27
N ILE A 9 -1.25 -3.53 -34.43
CA ILE A 9 -1.69 -3.73 -33.04
C ILE A 9 -3.14 -4.24 -33.00
N ALA A 10 -4.02 -3.73 -33.86
CA ALA A 10 -5.42 -4.17 -33.91
C ALA A 10 -5.61 -5.63 -34.36
N ASP A 11 -4.58 -6.22 -34.98
CA ASP A 11 -4.52 -7.64 -35.34
C ASP A 11 -4.06 -8.53 -34.19
N LEU A 12 -3.51 -7.96 -33.11
CA LEU A 12 -3.12 -8.73 -31.93
C LEU A 12 -4.36 -9.29 -31.22
N PRO A 13 -4.34 -10.57 -30.79
CA PRO A 13 -5.45 -11.14 -30.07
C PRO A 13 -5.57 -10.55 -28.66
N TYR A 14 -6.78 -10.61 -28.10
CA TYR A 14 -6.93 -10.52 -26.65
C TYR A 14 -6.27 -11.77 -26.04
N ARG A 15 -5.29 -11.55 -25.16
CA ARG A 15 -4.51 -12.62 -24.51
C ARG A 15 -4.75 -12.59 -23.00
N PRO A 16 -5.94 -12.95 -22.51
CA PRO A 16 -6.19 -12.98 -21.07
C PRO A 16 -5.21 -13.90 -20.33
N GLU A 17 -4.71 -14.94 -20.99
CA GLU A 17 -3.79 -15.93 -20.44
C GLU A 17 -2.41 -15.40 -20.03
N VAL A 18 -2.01 -14.23 -20.55
CA VAL A 18 -0.74 -13.58 -20.17
C VAL A 18 -0.94 -12.46 -19.15
N LEU A 19 -2.19 -12.14 -18.80
CA LEU A 19 -2.50 -11.20 -17.73
C LEU A 19 -2.29 -11.88 -16.37
N PRO A 20 -2.04 -11.11 -15.30
CA PRO A 20 -1.94 -11.66 -13.95
C PRO A 20 -3.18 -12.44 -13.49
N HIS A 21 -4.37 -12.07 -13.99
CA HIS A 21 -5.63 -12.73 -13.69
C HIS A 21 -6.42 -13.05 -14.98
N PRO A 22 -6.08 -14.14 -15.68
CA PRO A 22 -6.93 -14.68 -16.74
C PRO A 22 -8.32 -15.06 -16.17
N PRO A 23 -9.42 -14.98 -16.94
CA PRO A 23 -10.74 -15.44 -16.49
C PRO A 23 -10.76 -16.88 -15.94
N ASP A 24 -9.87 -17.73 -16.46
CA ASP A 24 -9.76 -19.15 -16.12
C ASP A 24 -8.67 -19.46 -15.07
N ARG A 25 -7.94 -18.45 -14.57
CA ARG A 25 -6.89 -18.63 -13.55
C ARG A 25 -7.02 -17.59 -12.45
N VAL A 26 -7.10 -18.07 -11.22
CA VAL A 26 -7.23 -17.26 -10.02
C VAL A 26 -5.96 -16.45 -9.70
N HIS A 27 -4.78 -17.00 -10.03
CA HIS A 27 -3.48 -16.44 -9.67
C HIS A 27 -2.47 -16.47 -10.84
N ALA A 28 -1.46 -15.60 -10.76
CA ALA A 28 -0.27 -15.64 -11.61
C ALA A 28 1.00 -15.85 -10.77
N ARG A 29 2.10 -16.28 -11.41
CA ARG A 29 3.39 -16.40 -10.74
C ARG A 29 3.95 -15.04 -10.36
N GLY A 30 4.55 -14.95 -9.18
CA GLY A 30 5.29 -13.77 -8.74
C GLY A 30 6.53 -13.51 -9.59
N ARG A 31 7.15 -12.34 -9.41
CA ARG A 31 8.41 -11.99 -10.08
C ARG A 31 9.59 -12.61 -9.32
N GLU A 32 10.06 -13.75 -9.79
CA GLU A 32 11.25 -14.41 -9.24
C GLU A 32 12.53 -13.62 -9.64
N GLY A 33 13.34 -13.20 -8.66
CA GLY A 33 14.69 -12.64 -8.90
C GLY A 33 14.78 -11.15 -9.25
N SER A 34 13.69 -10.38 -9.18
CA SER A 34 13.74 -8.91 -9.12
C SER A 34 13.38 -8.48 -7.71
N SER A 35 14.05 -7.47 -7.14
CA SER A 35 13.72 -6.93 -5.81
C SER A 35 12.23 -6.55 -5.76
N ALA A 36 11.37 -7.45 -5.29
CA ALA A 36 9.97 -7.13 -5.14
C ALA A 36 9.88 -6.02 -4.10
N TRP A 37 8.93 -5.11 -4.25
CA TRP A 37 8.74 -4.02 -3.29
C TRP A 37 8.61 -4.58 -1.85
N ALA A 38 7.96 -5.74 -1.69
CA ALA A 38 7.83 -6.45 -0.41
C ALA A 38 9.18 -6.91 0.18
N ASP A 39 10.12 -7.34 -0.65
CA ASP A 39 11.44 -7.84 -0.19
C ASP A 39 12.32 -6.69 0.32
N GLN A 40 12.21 -5.50 -0.31
CA GLN A 40 12.89 -4.29 0.15
C GLN A 40 12.31 -3.79 1.47
N MET A 41 10.98 -3.82 1.63
CA MET A 41 10.29 -3.33 2.83
C MET A 41 10.48 -4.23 4.05
N LEU A 42 10.50 -5.56 3.86
CA LEU A 42 10.71 -6.51 4.95
C LEU A 42 12.18 -6.64 5.38
N ALA A 43 13.08 -5.81 4.82
CA ALA A 43 14.53 -5.91 5.03
C ALA A 43 15.07 -7.34 4.81
N LEU A 44 14.43 -8.10 3.92
CA LEU A 44 14.85 -9.45 3.53
C LEU A 44 16.05 -9.42 2.58
N GLY A 45 16.41 -8.22 2.09
CA GLY A 45 17.58 -8.00 1.26
C GLY A 45 18.88 -8.07 2.07
N THR A 46 19.72 -9.07 1.78
CA THR A 46 21.11 -9.16 2.26
C THR A 46 22.10 -8.45 1.35
N GLU A 47 21.67 -7.43 0.60
CA GLU A 47 22.58 -6.66 -0.25
C GLU A 47 23.36 -5.60 0.55
N PRO A 48 24.65 -5.39 0.23
CA PRO A 48 25.45 -4.34 0.86
C PRO A 48 24.80 -2.98 0.61
N LEU A 49 24.95 -2.07 1.59
CA LEU A 49 24.52 -0.67 1.49
C LEU A 49 24.78 -0.13 0.07
N PRO A 50 23.80 0.55 -0.56
CA PRO A 50 23.97 1.07 -1.91
C PRO A 50 25.24 1.90 -1.97
N GLY A 51 26.05 1.65 -3.00
CA GLY A 51 27.28 2.41 -3.21
C GLY A 51 26.97 3.91 -3.18
N ARG A 52 27.84 4.69 -2.52
CA ARG A 52 27.70 6.16 -2.40
C ARG A 52 27.38 6.77 -3.77
N MET A 53 26.14 7.19 -3.97
CA MET A 53 25.70 7.89 -5.18
C MET A 53 26.08 9.37 -5.07
N ARG A 54 26.51 9.98 -6.17
CA ARG A 54 26.71 11.44 -6.21
C ARG A 54 25.33 12.10 -6.30
N PRO A 55 25.16 13.36 -5.87
CA PRO A 55 23.88 14.07 -5.96
C PRO A 55 23.24 14.06 -7.36
N ASP A 56 24.05 14.01 -8.42
CA ASP A 56 23.61 13.97 -9.82
C ASP A 56 23.18 12.56 -10.30
N ASP A 57 23.58 11.53 -9.56
CA ASP A 57 23.21 10.12 -9.81
C ASP A 57 21.95 9.71 -9.04
N ILE A 58 21.42 10.59 -8.17
CA ILE A 58 20.17 10.36 -7.45
C ILE A 58 19.04 10.47 -8.47
N PRO A 59 18.30 9.38 -8.76
CA PRO A 59 17.17 9.46 -9.67
C PRO A 59 16.12 10.40 -9.06
N GLY A 60 15.64 11.34 -9.86
CA GLY A 60 14.44 12.12 -9.57
C GLY A 60 13.19 11.23 -9.55
N PRO A 61 12.00 11.82 -9.34
CA PRO A 61 10.74 11.09 -9.45
C PRO A 61 10.71 10.28 -10.75
N ASN A 62 10.26 9.03 -10.67
CA ASN A 62 10.20 8.08 -11.80
C ASN A 62 11.56 7.62 -12.37
N GLY A 63 12.67 7.76 -11.63
CA GLY A 63 13.94 7.13 -12.00
C GLY A 63 14.79 7.88 -13.03
N MET A 64 14.46 9.15 -13.32
CA MET A 64 15.18 9.97 -14.31
C MET A 64 16.19 10.94 -13.68
N PRO A 65 17.30 11.30 -14.37
CA PRO A 65 18.25 12.29 -13.85
C PRO A 65 17.58 13.66 -13.61
N SER A 66 17.93 14.30 -12.51
CA SER A 66 17.49 15.67 -12.18
C SER A 66 17.92 16.65 -13.29
N GLY A 67 16.95 17.30 -13.96
CA GLY A 67 17.20 18.33 -14.98
C GLY A 67 17.01 17.91 -16.45
N GLY A 68 16.43 16.73 -16.72
CA GLY A 68 16.05 16.31 -18.07
C GLY A 68 14.74 16.94 -18.58
N LEU A 69 14.52 16.89 -19.90
CA LEU A 69 13.20 17.13 -20.49
C LEU A 69 12.26 16.02 -20.02
N GLU A 70 11.25 16.37 -19.23
CA GLU A 70 10.23 15.43 -18.79
C GLU A 70 9.10 15.33 -19.83
N PRO A 71 8.61 14.12 -20.16
CA PRO A 71 7.39 13.97 -20.95
C PRO A 71 6.24 14.76 -20.31
N ILE A 72 5.55 15.57 -21.12
CA ILE A 72 4.38 16.31 -20.63
C ILE A 72 3.28 15.29 -20.29
N GLY A 73 2.88 15.23 -19.01
CA GLY A 73 1.85 14.32 -18.53
C GLY A 73 0.53 14.44 -19.31
N ALA A 74 -0.15 13.32 -19.53
CA ALA A 74 -1.46 13.29 -20.21
C ALA A 74 -2.57 13.74 -19.24
N PRO A 75 -3.67 14.36 -19.72
CA PRO A 75 -4.69 14.91 -18.84
C PRO A 75 -5.62 13.79 -18.39
N MET A 76 -5.96 13.79 -17.11
CA MET A 76 -6.92 12.89 -16.50
C MET A 76 -8.08 13.67 -15.96
N SER A 77 -9.29 13.36 -16.41
CA SER A 77 -10.47 13.93 -15.77
C SER A 77 -10.63 13.33 -14.39
N VAL A 78 -10.87 14.17 -13.39
CA VAL A 78 -11.21 13.76 -12.03
C VAL A 78 -12.53 14.40 -11.59
N ALA A 79 -13.38 13.67 -10.89
CA ALA A 79 -14.57 14.20 -10.23
C ALA A 79 -14.76 13.55 -8.85
N GLY A 80 -15.43 14.27 -7.95
CA GLY A 80 -15.62 13.82 -6.58
C GLY A 80 -14.32 13.67 -5.77
N LEU A 81 -13.18 14.18 -6.25
CA LEU A 81 -11.91 14.15 -5.53
C LEU A 81 -11.50 15.54 -5.00
N GLY A 82 -11.05 15.58 -3.75
CA GLY A 82 -10.44 16.71 -3.07
C GLY A 82 -9.11 17.12 -3.71
N PRO A 83 -8.60 18.33 -3.46
CA PRO A 83 -7.36 18.81 -4.07
C PRO A 83 -6.15 17.93 -3.74
N ARG A 84 -6.00 17.47 -2.50
CA ARG A 84 -4.84 16.67 -2.09
C ARG A 84 -4.96 15.23 -2.59
N ALA A 85 -6.16 14.65 -2.56
CA ALA A 85 -6.41 13.35 -3.21
C ALA A 85 -6.13 13.39 -4.73
N SER A 86 -6.58 14.45 -5.41
CA SER A 86 -6.32 14.64 -6.85
C SER A 86 -4.82 14.78 -7.15
N GLN A 87 -4.07 15.50 -6.31
CA GLN A 87 -2.63 15.65 -6.46
C GLN A 87 -1.90 14.33 -6.19
N PHE A 88 -2.26 13.61 -5.14
CA PHE A 88 -1.68 12.29 -4.84
C PHE A 88 -1.88 11.32 -6.01
N LEU A 89 -3.09 11.29 -6.58
CA LEU A 89 -3.39 10.46 -7.73
C LEU A 89 -2.57 10.89 -8.97
N ALA A 90 -2.36 12.20 -9.16
CA ALA A 90 -1.50 12.73 -10.21
C ALA A 90 -0.06 12.22 -10.07
N ASP A 91 0.51 12.34 -8.88
CA ASP A 91 1.88 11.92 -8.56
C ASP A 91 2.05 10.41 -8.75
N ALA A 92 1.03 9.62 -8.36
CA ALA A 92 1.06 8.17 -8.50
C ALA A 92 0.88 7.67 -9.94
N THR A 93 0.21 8.43 -10.81
CA THR A 93 -0.09 8.03 -12.19
C THR A 93 0.79 8.73 -13.23
N GLY A 94 1.49 9.81 -12.86
CA GLY A 94 2.18 10.68 -13.82
C GLY A 94 1.23 11.47 -14.73
N LEU A 95 -0.06 11.53 -14.40
CA LEU A 95 -1.10 12.22 -15.17
C LEU A 95 -1.46 13.56 -14.53
N ILE A 96 -1.91 14.50 -15.35
CA ILE A 96 -2.30 15.83 -14.89
C ILE A 96 -3.80 15.83 -14.58
N PRO A 97 -4.24 16.05 -13.33
CA PRO A 97 -5.64 16.03 -12.97
C PRO A 97 -6.32 17.30 -13.49
N VAL A 98 -7.43 17.12 -14.18
CA VAL A 98 -8.30 18.18 -14.67
C VAL A 98 -9.67 17.92 -14.06
N ARG A 99 -10.19 18.84 -13.23
CA ARG A 99 -11.50 18.66 -12.61
C ARG A 99 -12.60 18.64 -13.66
N GLY A 100 -13.13 17.47 -13.99
CA GLY A 100 -14.30 17.29 -14.82
C GLY A 100 -15.58 17.33 -13.98
N GLY A 101 -16.72 17.67 -14.60
CA GLY A 101 -18.03 17.45 -13.98
C GLY A 101 -18.47 15.99 -14.12
N GLY A 102 -19.56 15.60 -13.44
CA GLY A 102 -20.27 14.34 -13.67
C GLY A 102 -19.91 13.18 -12.74
N SER A 103 -20.89 12.31 -12.48
CA SER A 103 -20.73 11.02 -11.78
C SER A 103 -20.25 9.96 -12.77
N TYR A 104 -19.18 9.25 -12.43
CA TYR A 104 -18.68 8.12 -13.21
C TYR A 104 -19.50 6.89 -12.84
N GLN A 105 -20.29 6.31 -13.75
CA GLN A 105 -21.03 5.09 -13.41
C GLN A 105 -20.18 3.86 -13.71
N ALA A 106 -19.74 3.17 -12.65
CA ALA A 106 -19.27 1.79 -12.78
C ALA A 106 -20.50 0.95 -13.16
N GLN A 107 -20.44 0.20 -14.26
CA GLN A 107 -21.54 -0.69 -14.64
C GLN A 107 -21.88 -1.63 -13.46
N ALA A 108 -23.18 -1.79 -13.22
CA ALA A 108 -23.80 -2.38 -12.04
C ALA A 108 -23.04 -3.54 -11.38
N SER A 109 -22.61 -3.34 -10.14
CA SER A 109 -22.26 -4.39 -9.20
C SER A 109 -23.50 -5.26 -8.90
N SER A 110 -23.74 -6.32 -9.67
CA SER A 110 -24.47 -7.54 -9.26
C SER A 110 -24.90 -8.41 -10.45
N GLY A 111 -23.99 -8.92 -11.29
CA GLY A 111 -24.33 -10.01 -12.24
C GLY A 111 -25.54 -9.77 -13.17
N GLN A 112 -26.00 -8.53 -13.32
CA GLN A 112 -27.06 -8.12 -14.23
C GLN A 112 -26.35 -7.47 -15.40
N THR A 113 -26.47 -8.09 -16.57
CA THR A 113 -26.23 -7.44 -17.84
C THR A 113 -26.89 -6.07 -17.79
N ALA A 114 -26.10 -5.02 -17.99
CA ALA A 114 -26.60 -3.65 -18.03
C ALA A 114 -27.91 -3.61 -18.81
N ALA A 115 -28.95 -2.99 -18.23
CA ALA A 115 -30.18 -2.72 -18.96
C ALA A 115 -29.80 -2.10 -20.30
N ALA A 116 -30.40 -2.59 -21.39
CA ALA A 116 -30.12 -2.19 -22.76
C ALA A 116 -30.52 -0.72 -23.00
N GLY A 117 -29.75 0.21 -22.45
CA GLY A 117 -29.76 1.63 -22.73
C GLY A 117 -28.53 1.95 -23.56
N ALA A 118 -28.69 1.87 -24.89
CA ALA A 118 -27.78 2.32 -25.95
C ALA A 118 -26.28 2.36 -25.61
N ARG A 119 -25.60 1.20 -25.73
CA ARG A 119 -24.12 1.18 -25.86
C ARG A 119 -23.71 2.21 -26.93
N HIS A 120 -22.76 3.07 -26.61
CA HIS A 120 -22.28 4.09 -27.53
C HIS A 120 -21.59 3.40 -28.70
N LYS A 121 -22.05 3.68 -29.91
CA LYS A 121 -21.37 3.21 -31.11
C LYS A 121 -20.23 4.17 -31.45
N PHE A 122 -19.02 3.81 -31.06
CA PHE A 122 -17.83 4.62 -31.33
C PHE A 122 -17.62 4.85 -32.83
N THR A 123 -17.23 6.08 -33.16
CA THR A 123 -16.79 6.49 -34.50
C THR A 123 -15.41 7.15 -34.43
N GLY A 124 -14.71 7.24 -35.57
CA GLY A 124 -13.42 7.93 -35.63
C GLY A 124 -13.57 9.40 -35.22
N GLY A 125 -12.72 9.86 -34.30
CA GLY A 125 -12.78 11.20 -33.71
C GLY A 125 -13.56 11.27 -32.39
N ASP A 126 -14.30 10.22 -32.01
CA ASP A 126 -14.98 10.18 -30.72
C ASP A 126 -13.97 10.23 -29.56
N SER A 127 -14.43 10.73 -28.41
CA SER A 127 -13.62 10.72 -27.20
C SER A 127 -13.88 9.44 -26.39
N VAL A 128 -12.79 8.86 -25.89
CA VAL A 128 -12.80 7.63 -25.10
C VAL A 128 -12.01 7.84 -23.82
N SER A 129 -12.49 7.23 -22.74
CA SER A 129 -11.87 7.24 -21.43
C SER A 129 -11.33 5.86 -21.09
N VAL A 130 -10.12 5.79 -20.53
CA VAL A 130 -9.68 4.63 -19.74
C VAL A 130 -10.07 4.91 -18.31
N VAL A 131 -10.88 4.06 -17.69
CA VAL A 131 -11.50 4.33 -16.40
C VAL A 131 -10.64 3.76 -15.28
N PHE A 132 -10.12 4.62 -14.40
CA PHE A 132 -9.35 4.22 -13.23
C PHE A 132 -10.22 4.09 -12.00
N ILE A 133 -11.08 5.07 -11.75
CA ILE A 133 -12.02 5.11 -10.63
C ILE A 133 -13.40 5.46 -11.18
N ALA A 134 -14.43 4.77 -10.73
CA ALA A 134 -15.83 5.07 -11.01
C ALA A 134 -16.71 4.90 -9.76
N GLY A 135 -17.83 5.61 -9.68
CA GLY A 135 -18.74 5.66 -8.53
C GLY A 135 -18.92 7.08 -8.00
N ASP A 136 -18.96 7.22 -6.69
CA ASP A 136 -19.04 8.53 -6.01
C ASP A 136 -17.79 9.38 -6.27
N ASN A 137 -16.63 8.74 -6.43
CA ASN A 137 -15.42 9.33 -6.95
C ASN A 137 -15.17 8.85 -8.38
N GLY A 138 -14.42 9.62 -9.17
CA GLY A 138 -13.89 9.06 -10.39
C GLY A 138 -12.71 9.78 -11.00
N ALA A 139 -11.98 9.00 -11.78
CA ALA A 139 -10.74 9.37 -12.42
C ALA A 139 -10.63 8.60 -13.74
N ALA A 140 -10.47 9.32 -14.84
CA ALA A 140 -10.38 8.73 -16.15
C ALA A 140 -9.56 9.60 -17.11
N PRO A 141 -8.37 9.14 -17.54
CA PRO A 141 -7.67 9.72 -18.68
C PRO A 141 -8.45 9.56 -19.97
N ASN A 142 -8.40 10.61 -20.80
CA ASN A 142 -9.22 10.73 -21.99
C ASN A 142 -8.35 10.89 -23.22
N GLY A 143 -8.77 10.29 -24.32
CA GLY A 143 -8.17 10.51 -25.62
C GLY A 143 -9.19 10.40 -26.74
N THR A 144 -8.69 10.16 -27.94
CA THR A 144 -9.50 10.18 -29.16
C THR A 144 -9.38 8.85 -29.89
N ILE A 145 -10.50 8.35 -30.40
CA ILE A 145 -10.55 7.19 -31.28
C ILE A 145 -9.96 7.57 -32.64
N THR A 146 -8.88 6.90 -33.02
CA THR A 146 -8.22 7.06 -34.32
C THR A 146 -8.90 6.22 -35.39
N TRP A 147 -9.30 4.99 -35.03
CA TRP A 147 -9.88 4.04 -35.97
C TRP A 147 -10.90 3.13 -35.30
N VAL A 148 -11.89 2.73 -36.08
CA VAL A 148 -12.96 1.80 -35.69
C VAL A 148 -13.04 0.73 -36.76
N GLY A 149 -13.12 -0.53 -36.35
CA GLY A 149 -13.38 -1.64 -37.24
C GLY A 149 -13.88 -2.88 -36.53
N GLY A 150 -13.78 -4.02 -37.22
CA GLY A 150 -14.54 -5.21 -36.85
C GLY A 150 -15.93 -5.24 -37.49
N LYS A 151 -16.71 -6.30 -37.22
CA LYS A 151 -18.03 -6.50 -37.84
C LYS A 151 -19.10 -5.55 -37.28
N ASP A 152 -18.99 -5.21 -36.00
CA ASP A 152 -19.94 -4.44 -35.21
C ASP A 152 -19.28 -3.24 -34.51
N SER A 153 -18.19 -2.70 -35.07
CA SER A 153 -17.41 -1.61 -34.45
C SER A 153 -16.80 -2.01 -33.11
N GLU A 154 -16.46 -3.28 -32.97
CA GLU A 154 -15.96 -3.89 -31.74
C GLU A 154 -14.46 -3.71 -31.51
N ARG A 155 -13.71 -3.27 -32.54
CA ARG A 155 -12.26 -3.01 -32.49
C ARG A 155 -11.99 -1.52 -32.61
N LEU A 156 -11.29 -0.95 -31.64
CA LEU A 156 -11.00 0.48 -31.61
C LEU A 156 -9.51 0.74 -31.39
N LEU A 157 -8.92 1.65 -32.15
CA LEU A 157 -7.57 2.18 -31.87
C LEU A 157 -7.68 3.62 -31.38
N ALA A 158 -6.93 3.97 -30.34
CA ALA A 158 -6.98 5.30 -29.74
C ALA A 158 -5.59 5.86 -29.40
N PHE A 159 -5.58 7.15 -29.01
CA PHE A 159 -4.43 7.96 -28.55
C PHE A 159 -3.38 8.29 -29.62
N GLY A 160 -3.00 7.31 -30.44
CA GLY A 160 -1.85 7.46 -31.33
C GLY A 160 -0.50 7.50 -30.59
N HIS A 161 -0.51 7.03 -29.34
CA HIS A 161 0.64 6.73 -28.48
C HIS A 161 0.23 5.69 -27.43
N PRO A 162 1.18 5.00 -26.77
CA PRO A 162 0.90 4.20 -25.59
C PRO A 162 0.53 5.11 -24.42
N MET A 163 -0.20 4.56 -23.46
CA MET A 163 -0.51 5.21 -22.20
C MET A 163 0.63 5.03 -21.20
N TYR A 164 0.97 3.78 -20.88
CA TYR A 164 2.09 3.39 -20.03
C TYR A 164 3.04 2.39 -20.72
N GLY A 165 2.62 1.82 -21.86
CA GLY A 165 3.41 0.84 -22.59
C GLY A 165 3.43 -0.55 -21.93
N GLU A 166 2.39 -0.90 -21.17
CA GLU A 166 2.30 -2.17 -20.43
C GLU A 166 2.24 -3.42 -21.33
N GLY A 167 1.93 -3.25 -22.62
CA GLY A 167 1.67 -4.37 -23.51
C GLY A 167 0.27 -4.93 -23.30
N PRO A 168 0.07 -6.24 -23.09
CA PRO A 168 -1.26 -6.80 -22.84
C PRO A 168 -1.79 -6.28 -21.50
N THR A 169 -3.01 -5.75 -21.50
CA THR A 169 -3.62 -5.14 -20.31
C THR A 169 -5.13 -5.42 -20.29
N ALA A 170 -5.80 -5.02 -19.21
CA ALA A 170 -7.23 -5.23 -19.00
C ALA A 170 -7.84 -4.07 -18.22
N MET A 171 -7.83 -2.88 -18.82
CA MET A 171 -8.37 -1.67 -18.20
C MET A 171 -9.77 -1.36 -18.75
N PRO A 172 -10.77 -1.08 -17.91
CA PRO A 172 -12.10 -0.72 -18.39
C PRO A 172 -12.06 0.58 -19.23
N ILE A 173 -12.88 0.64 -20.28
CA ILE A 173 -13.07 1.87 -21.07
C ILE A 173 -14.51 2.34 -21.04
N ALA A 174 -14.70 3.65 -21.22
CA ALA A 174 -16.01 4.28 -21.34
C ALA A 174 -16.00 5.30 -22.49
N ASN A 175 -17.17 5.64 -23.01
CA ASN A 175 -17.28 6.83 -23.86
C ASN A 175 -17.11 8.09 -23.00
N ALA A 176 -16.52 9.13 -23.58
CA ALA A 176 -16.28 10.40 -22.89
C ALA A 176 -17.18 11.49 -23.48
N HIS A 177 -17.98 12.15 -22.64
CA HIS A 177 -18.68 13.36 -23.03
C HIS A 177 -17.78 14.57 -22.83
N VAL A 178 -17.40 15.26 -23.92
CA VAL A 178 -16.60 16.48 -23.85
C VAL A 178 -17.52 17.68 -23.66
N HIS A 179 -17.46 18.30 -22.49
CA HIS A 179 -18.24 19.49 -22.15
C HIS A 179 -17.69 20.73 -22.88
N THR A 180 -16.37 20.89 -22.86
CA THR A 180 -15.69 22.01 -23.51
C THR A 180 -14.21 21.71 -23.70
N ILE A 181 -13.54 22.55 -24.49
CA ILE A 181 -12.09 22.54 -24.65
C ILE A 181 -11.56 23.82 -24.00
N LEU A 182 -10.71 23.65 -22.98
CA LEU A 182 -9.97 24.76 -22.39
C LEU A 182 -8.74 25.00 -23.26
N ALA A 183 -8.82 26.01 -24.11
CA ALA A 183 -7.71 26.42 -24.96
C ALA A 183 -6.61 27.09 -24.13
N SER A 184 -5.37 26.63 -24.29
CA SER A 184 -4.19 27.27 -23.71
C SER A 184 -3.01 27.14 -24.67
N VAL A 185 -2.18 28.18 -24.67
CA VAL A 185 -0.93 28.24 -25.47
C VAL A 185 0.08 27.23 -24.94
N GLU A 186 0.10 26.98 -23.63
CA GLU A 186 0.93 25.95 -23.03
C GLU A 186 0.34 24.56 -23.34
N ARG A 187 -0.97 24.38 -23.11
CA ARG A 187 -1.63 23.08 -23.31
C ARG A 187 -3.15 23.15 -23.31
N SER A 188 -3.76 22.78 -24.43
CA SER A 188 -5.22 22.64 -24.50
C SER A 188 -5.69 21.34 -23.84
N VAL A 189 -6.78 21.40 -23.06
CA VAL A 189 -7.36 20.22 -22.40
C VAL A 189 -8.85 20.07 -22.70
N LYS A 190 -9.31 18.83 -22.87
CA LYS A 190 -10.73 18.50 -22.91
C LYS A 190 -11.26 18.41 -21.49
N LEU A 191 -12.25 19.24 -21.16
CA LEU A 191 -13.06 19.07 -19.96
C LEU A 191 -14.15 18.04 -20.29
N SER A 192 -14.08 16.85 -19.72
CA SER A 192 -14.97 15.75 -20.09
C SER A 192 -15.37 14.91 -18.90
N SER A 193 -16.51 14.22 -19.00
CA SER A 193 -16.90 13.15 -18.09
C SER A 193 -16.75 11.82 -18.79
N ALA A 194 -16.23 10.80 -18.11
CA ALA A 194 -16.46 9.44 -18.58
C ALA A 194 -17.88 9.03 -18.20
N MET A 195 -18.55 8.35 -19.12
CA MET A 195 -19.92 7.88 -18.95
C MET A 195 -19.90 6.41 -18.51
N ASP A 196 -20.73 5.57 -19.12
CA ASP A 196 -20.81 4.15 -18.77
C ASP A 196 -19.61 3.36 -19.31
N VAL A 197 -19.06 2.49 -18.45
CA VAL A 197 -18.06 1.50 -18.83
C VAL A 197 -18.65 0.57 -19.89
N GLN A 198 -17.98 0.45 -21.04
CA GLN A 198 -18.47 -0.28 -22.20
C GLN A 198 -17.36 -0.89 -23.07
N GLY A 199 -16.38 -1.49 -22.42
CA GLY A 199 -15.32 -2.22 -23.10
C GLY A 199 -14.08 -2.36 -22.24
N THR A 200 -13.02 -2.83 -22.87
CA THR A 200 -11.71 -3.03 -22.25
C THR A 200 -10.58 -2.57 -23.19
N MET A 201 -9.60 -1.86 -22.65
CA MET A 201 -8.29 -1.69 -23.26
C MET A 201 -7.50 -2.99 -23.10
N ILE A 202 -7.17 -3.62 -24.22
CA ILE A 202 -6.54 -4.95 -24.24
C ILE A 202 -5.06 -4.93 -24.64
N GLN A 203 -4.60 -3.85 -25.28
CA GLN A 203 -3.18 -3.62 -25.54
C GLN A 203 -2.84 -2.14 -25.33
N ASP A 204 -1.69 -1.91 -24.73
CA ASP A 204 -1.07 -0.60 -24.56
C ASP A 204 0.36 -0.64 -25.10
N ARG A 205 0.54 -0.22 -26.36
CA ARG A 205 1.81 -0.36 -27.10
C ARG A 205 2.05 0.84 -28.00
N GLN A 206 3.30 1.09 -28.37
CA GLN A 206 3.59 1.99 -29.48
C GLN A 206 3.12 1.35 -30.80
N PRO A 207 2.37 2.04 -31.68
CA PRO A 207 1.98 3.46 -31.61
C PRO A 207 0.54 3.77 -31.15
N ALA A 208 -0.20 2.85 -30.53
CA ALA A 208 -1.58 3.11 -30.08
C ALA A 208 -2.05 2.15 -28.99
N ILE A 209 -3.08 2.56 -28.24
CA ILE A 209 -3.84 1.63 -27.41
C ILE A 209 -4.93 0.94 -28.25
N TYR A 210 -5.14 -0.35 -28.02
CA TYR A 210 -6.16 -1.16 -28.69
C TYR A 210 -7.25 -1.57 -27.70
N LEU A 211 -8.49 -1.25 -28.07
CA LEU A 211 -9.67 -1.41 -27.23
C LEU A 211 -10.69 -2.33 -27.89
N ARG A 212 -11.47 -3.02 -27.06
CA ARG A 212 -12.54 -3.94 -27.45
C ARG A 212 -13.82 -3.59 -26.71
N THR A 213 -14.95 -3.48 -27.41
CA THR A 213 -16.26 -3.16 -26.79
C THR A 213 -17.10 -4.40 -26.45
N ASP A 214 -16.70 -5.56 -26.95
CA ASP A 214 -17.28 -6.88 -26.66
C ASP A 214 -16.54 -7.62 -25.54
N VAL A 215 -15.36 -7.14 -25.13
CA VAL A 215 -14.65 -7.61 -23.94
C VAL A 215 -15.03 -6.69 -22.79
N GLN A 216 -15.41 -7.28 -21.66
CA GLN A 216 -15.65 -6.54 -20.42
C GLN A 216 -14.84 -7.14 -19.30
N VAL A 217 -14.34 -6.28 -18.42
CA VAL A 217 -13.57 -6.67 -17.24
C VAL A 217 -14.19 -6.00 -16.01
N PRO A 218 -14.35 -6.74 -14.90
CA PRO A 218 -14.90 -6.17 -13.68
C PRO A 218 -13.92 -5.16 -13.08
N MET A 219 -14.46 -4.15 -12.42
CA MET A 219 -13.70 -3.27 -11.52
C MET A 219 -13.77 -3.83 -10.10
N ILE A 220 -12.79 -3.47 -9.26
CA ILE A 220 -12.73 -3.88 -7.85
C ILE A 220 -13.60 -2.90 -7.05
N PRO A 221 -14.68 -3.34 -6.39
CA PRO A 221 -15.49 -2.48 -5.54
C PRO A 221 -14.73 -2.05 -4.29
N VAL A 222 -14.85 -0.77 -3.95
CA VAL A 222 -14.25 -0.13 -2.78
C VAL A 222 -15.31 0.67 -2.04
N SER A 223 -15.61 0.28 -0.80
CA SER A 223 -16.51 1.04 0.09
C SER A 223 -15.66 1.79 1.12
N THR A 224 -15.75 3.12 1.12
CA THR A 224 -15.04 3.97 2.07
C THR A 224 -16.04 4.67 2.98
N MET A 225 -15.91 4.48 4.29
CA MET A 225 -16.69 5.20 5.29
C MET A 225 -15.76 6.09 6.11
N VAL A 226 -16.17 7.33 6.35
CA VAL A 226 -15.43 8.27 7.19
C VAL A 226 -16.34 8.90 8.22
N THR A 227 -15.87 8.94 9.46
CA THR A 227 -16.49 9.63 10.58
C THR A 227 -15.53 10.72 11.03
N GLY A 228 -15.95 11.98 10.93
CA GLY A 228 -15.18 13.12 11.41
C GLY A 228 -15.06 13.15 12.93
N ALA A 229 -14.23 14.05 13.45
CA ALA A 229 -14.03 14.20 14.89
C ALA A 229 -15.14 14.97 15.61
N ASP A 230 -15.96 15.72 14.86
CA ASP A 230 -17.13 16.41 15.38
C ASP A 230 -18.34 15.44 15.42
N GLU A 231 -18.79 15.08 16.63
CA GLU A 231 -19.88 14.12 16.85
C GLU A 231 -21.23 14.57 16.23
N ASP A 232 -21.42 15.87 16.02
CA ASP A 232 -22.61 16.44 15.39
C ASP A 232 -22.69 16.19 13.87
N LEU A 233 -21.57 15.81 13.24
CA LEU A 233 -21.51 15.50 11.81
C LEU A 233 -21.75 14.00 11.59
N ALA A 234 -22.76 13.69 10.77
CA ALA A 234 -23.06 12.32 10.41
C ALA A 234 -21.89 11.67 9.63
N PRO A 235 -21.62 10.36 9.82
CA PRO A 235 -20.68 9.61 9.00
C PRO A 235 -21.04 9.70 7.51
N ARG A 236 -20.02 9.78 6.66
CA ARG A 236 -20.16 9.75 5.20
C ARG A 236 -19.70 8.42 4.65
N ARG A 237 -20.39 7.92 3.64
CA ARG A 237 -20.07 6.65 2.96
C ARG A 237 -20.02 6.89 1.46
N TYR A 238 -18.96 6.40 0.84
CA TYR A 238 -18.70 6.47 -0.58
C TYR A 238 -18.65 5.05 -1.15
N GLN A 239 -19.29 4.85 -2.29
CA GLN A 239 -19.27 3.63 -3.08
C GLN A 239 -18.55 3.90 -4.39
N SER A 240 -17.33 3.39 -4.49
CA SER A 240 -16.47 3.54 -5.65
C SER A 240 -15.98 2.18 -6.13
N SER A 241 -15.42 2.13 -7.33
CA SER A 241 -14.80 0.97 -7.94
C SER A 241 -13.50 1.41 -8.60
N VAL A 242 -12.46 0.60 -8.48
CA VAL A 242 -11.14 0.87 -9.08
C VAL A 242 -10.79 -0.16 -10.14
N ALA A 243 -10.02 0.24 -11.15
CA ALA A 243 -9.54 -0.67 -12.18
C ALA A 243 -8.58 -1.72 -11.58
N SER A 244 -8.69 -2.97 -12.02
CA SER A 244 -7.78 -4.05 -11.61
C SER A 244 -6.51 -4.02 -12.45
N ASN A 245 -5.44 -3.47 -11.88
CA ASN A 245 -4.10 -3.42 -12.47
C ASN A 245 -3.02 -3.52 -11.39
N GLN A 246 -1.93 -4.23 -11.69
CA GLN A 246 -0.87 -4.54 -10.72
C GLN A 246 -0.22 -3.28 -10.10
N GLY A 247 0.07 -2.26 -10.92
CA GLY A 247 0.71 -1.03 -10.47
C GLY A 247 -0.27 0.04 -10.01
N LEU A 248 -1.47 0.08 -10.57
CA LEU A 248 -2.44 1.15 -10.31
C LEU A 248 -3.41 0.83 -9.17
N THR A 249 -3.78 -0.43 -8.92
CA THR A 249 -4.81 -0.74 -7.89
C THR A 249 -4.45 -0.17 -6.51
N PRO A 250 -3.22 -0.38 -5.96
CA PRO A 250 -2.90 0.14 -4.63
C PRO A 250 -3.04 1.67 -4.49
N PRO A 251 -2.43 2.52 -5.36
CA PRO A 251 -2.61 3.96 -5.24
C PRO A 251 -4.03 4.44 -5.54
N LEU A 252 -4.80 3.74 -6.39
CA LEU A 252 -6.21 4.08 -6.62
C LEU A 252 -7.06 3.89 -5.35
N VAL A 253 -6.89 2.76 -4.65
CA VAL A 253 -7.57 2.49 -3.36
C VAL A 253 -7.14 3.52 -2.30
N ALA A 254 -5.85 3.84 -2.24
CA ALA A 254 -5.33 4.79 -1.27
C ALA A 254 -5.86 6.22 -1.50
N THR A 255 -6.06 6.60 -2.76
CA THR A 255 -6.66 7.89 -3.15
C THR A 255 -8.06 8.06 -2.57
N LEU A 256 -8.87 6.99 -2.58
CA LEU A 256 -10.26 7.01 -2.07
C LEU A 256 -10.30 7.25 -0.55
N LEU A 257 -9.43 6.59 0.21
CA LEU A 257 -9.30 6.82 1.65
C LEU A 257 -8.83 8.26 1.93
N LEU A 258 -7.80 8.72 1.20
CA LEU A 258 -7.26 10.06 1.34
C LEU A 258 -8.33 11.13 1.07
N ASP A 259 -9.15 10.94 0.06
CA ASP A 259 -10.26 11.84 -0.28
C ASP A 259 -11.29 11.93 0.85
N ALA A 260 -11.76 10.78 1.34
CA ALA A 260 -12.73 10.72 2.42
C ALA A 260 -12.19 11.37 3.71
N VAL A 261 -10.92 11.11 4.04
CA VAL A 261 -10.25 11.73 5.19
C VAL A 261 -10.04 13.24 4.97
N GLU A 262 -9.69 13.69 3.77
CA GLU A 262 -9.56 15.12 3.44
C GLU A 262 -10.89 15.85 3.62
N GLU A 263 -12.02 15.24 3.24
CA GLU A 263 -13.36 15.82 3.44
C GLU A 263 -13.74 15.87 4.93
N ALA A 264 -13.37 14.86 5.71
CA ALA A 264 -13.66 14.79 7.14
C ALA A 264 -12.68 15.58 8.03
N SER A 265 -11.49 15.92 7.51
CA SER A 265 -10.39 16.56 8.24
C SER A 265 -9.96 17.83 7.54
N ASN A 266 -10.62 18.94 7.86
CA ASN A 266 -10.21 20.25 7.37
C ASN A 266 -9.32 21.03 8.37
N ASP A 267 -9.05 20.45 9.54
CA ASP A 267 -8.34 21.13 10.61
C ASP A 267 -6.89 20.65 10.74
N ALA A 268 -5.96 21.62 10.74
CA ALA A 268 -4.52 21.41 10.94
C ALA A 268 -4.16 21.19 12.42
N VAL A 269 -5.00 20.46 13.14
CA VAL A 269 -4.86 20.19 14.58
C VAL A 269 -4.32 18.78 14.81
N GLU A 270 -4.00 18.51 16.07
CA GLU A 270 -3.61 17.19 16.55
C GLU A 270 -4.80 16.24 16.45
N ILE A 271 -4.65 15.17 15.67
CA ILE A 271 -5.72 14.19 15.39
C ILE A 271 -5.18 12.78 15.60
N VAL A 272 -6.01 11.92 16.17
CA VAL A 272 -5.86 10.47 16.10
C VAL A 272 -6.78 9.95 15.01
N LEU A 273 -6.22 9.15 14.11
CA LEU A 273 -6.97 8.44 13.07
C LEU A 273 -7.00 6.96 13.43
N GLU A 274 -8.19 6.42 13.61
CA GLU A 274 -8.45 4.99 13.66
C GLU A 274 -8.91 4.53 12.28
N THR A 275 -8.27 3.49 11.74
CA THR A 275 -8.68 2.89 10.47
C THR A 275 -8.93 1.40 10.61
N GLU A 276 -10.05 0.95 10.06
CA GLU A 276 -10.37 -0.46 9.88
C GLU A 276 -10.40 -0.78 8.38
N HIS A 277 -9.70 -1.83 7.99
CA HIS A 277 -9.67 -2.30 6.61
C HIS A 277 -10.04 -3.77 6.54
N ARG A 278 -10.96 -4.09 5.63
CA ARG A 278 -11.32 -5.47 5.30
C ARG A 278 -11.05 -5.70 3.81
N ILE A 279 -10.00 -6.44 3.52
CA ILE A 279 -9.54 -6.71 2.15
C ILE A 279 -9.88 -8.16 1.81
N GLN A 280 -10.79 -8.37 0.86
CA GLN A 280 -11.11 -9.70 0.35
C GLN A 280 -10.21 -10.00 -0.83
N ILE A 281 -9.46 -11.09 -0.75
CA ILE A 281 -8.50 -11.51 -1.76
C ILE A 281 -8.69 -12.98 -2.09
N GLU A 282 -8.21 -13.41 -3.25
CA GLU A 282 -8.10 -14.81 -3.63
C GLU A 282 -6.66 -15.13 -3.99
N THR A 283 -6.09 -16.12 -3.28
CA THR A 283 -4.74 -16.66 -3.52
C THR A 283 -4.87 -18.08 -4.11
N SER A 284 -3.73 -18.74 -4.37
CA SER A 284 -3.69 -20.15 -4.76
C SER A 284 -4.29 -21.09 -3.69
N ALA A 285 -4.32 -20.70 -2.42
CA ALA A 285 -4.95 -21.44 -1.34
C ALA A 285 -6.48 -21.27 -1.26
N GLY A 286 -7.02 -20.24 -1.92
CA GLY A 286 -8.45 -19.94 -1.97
C GLY A 286 -8.80 -18.51 -1.54
N PRO A 287 -10.11 -18.18 -1.45
CA PRO A 287 -10.54 -16.86 -1.02
C PRO A 287 -10.34 -16.68 0.49
N ARG A 288 -9.83 -15.51 0.88
CA ARG A 288 -9.65 -15.13 2.29
C ARG A 288 -9.94 -13.65 2.50
N THR A 289 -10.08 -13.27 3.77
CA THR A 289 -10.24 -11.88 4.18
C THR A 289 -9.15 -11.50 5.14
N ILE A 290 -8.51 -10.36 4.89
CA ILE A 290 -7.52 -9.77 5.79
C ILE A 290 -8.18 -8.58 6.46
N GLU A 291 -8.15 -8.58 7.79
CA GLU A 291 -8.67 -7.51 8.63
C GLU A 291 -7.50 -6.78 9.30
N ILE A 292 -7.51 -5.45 9.22
CA ILE A 292 -6.43 -4.60 9.72
C ILE A 292 -7.08 -3.48 10.52
N HIS A 293 -6.58 -3.27 11.72
CA HIS A 293 -6.97 -2.15 12.58
C HIS A 293 -5.72 -1.35 12.93
N GLU A 294 -5.71 -0.07 12.60
CA GLU A 294 -4.61 0.85 12.86
C GLU A 294 -5.14 2.05 13.66
N GLU A 295 -4.34 2.55 14.60
CA GLU A 295 -4.62 3.78 15.33
C GLU A 295 -3.32 4.59 15.34
N THR A 296 -3.34 5.75 14.68
CA THR A 296 -2.13 6.55 14.48
C THR A 296 -2.39 8.01 14.87
N TYR A 297 -1.45 8.56 15.64
CA TYR A 297 -1.44 9.98 15.98
C TYR A 297 -0.70 10.82 14.94
N TYR A 298 -1.34 11.90 14.48
CA TYR A 298 -0.82 12.84 13.50
C TYR A 298 -0.63 14.23 14.11
N PRO A 299 0.61 14.64 14.47
CA PRO A 299 0.86 15.92 15.16
C PRO A 299 0.69 17.16 14.27
N ARG A 300 0.69 16.99 12.95
CA ARG A 300 0.67 18.10 11.96
C ARG A 300 -0.27 17.79 10.78
N GLY A 301 -1.35 17.07 11.05
CA GLY A 301 -2.31 16.61 10.04
C GLY A 301 -1.93 15.27 9.39
N ILE A 302 -2.96 14.61 8.85
CA ILE A 302 -2.93 13.19 8.45
C ILE A 302 -2.17 12.95 7.13
N ILE A 303 -2.32 13.88 6.19
CA ILE A 303 -2.14 13.59 4.76
C ILE A 303 -0.70 13.28 4.36
N ARG A 304 0.28 13.92 4.99
CA ARG A 304 1.70 13.67 4.67
C ARG A 304 2.21 12.32 5.17
N GLY A 305 1.53 11.69 6.14
CA GLY A 305 1.99 10.45 6.78
C GLY A 305 1.11 9.23 6.51
N LEU A 306 -0.16 9.42 6.12
CA LEU A 306 -1.14 8.35 5.96
C LEU A 306 -0.64 7.21 5.06
N MET A 307 -0.07 7.57 3.90
CA MET A 307 0.37 6.59 2.91
C MET A 307 1.55 5.75 3.41
N ALA A 308 2.53 6.39 4.04
CA ALA A 308 3.74 5.73 4.51
C ALA A 308 3.49 4.80 5.71
N ARG A 309 2.36 4.96 6.41
CA ARG A 309 2.03 4.18 7.61
C ARG A 309 0.90 3.19 7.41
N SER A 310 0.17 3.25 6.31
CA SER A 310 -0.98 2.36 6.08
C SER A 310 -0.53 0.93 5.75
N ARG A 311 -0.80 0.00 6.66
CA ARG A 311 -0.53 -1.43 6.45
C ARG A 311 -1.46 -2.04 5.41
N ALA A 312 -2.68 -1.53 5.30
CA ALA A 312 -3.60 -1.94 4.22
C ALA A 312 -3.00 -1.67 2.84
N LEU A 313 -2.35 -0.51 2.65
CA LEU A 313 -1.66 -0.22 1.40
C LEU A 313 -0.49 -1.17 1.17
N MET A 314 0.32 -1.45 2.21
CA MET A 314 1.43 -2.40 2.13
C MET A 314 0.97 -3.81 1.74
N ILE A 315 -0.16 -4.26 2.29
CA ILE A 315 -0.79 -5.55 1.97
C ILE A 315 -1.29 -5.59 0.53
N LEU A 316 -1.92 -4.52 0.02
CA LEU A 316 -2.34 -4.45 -1.38
C LEU A 316 -1.14 -4.48 -2.34
N MET A 317 -0.07 -3.75 -2.01
CA MET A 317 1.17 -3.77 -2.78
C MET A 317 1.81 -5.16 -2.77
N ALA A 318 1.95 -5.79 -1.60
CA ALA A 318 2.50 -7.14 -1.47
C ALA A 318 1.62 -8.20 -2.17
N ALA A 319 0.30 -8.08 -2.13
CA ALA A 319 -0.63 -9.00 -2.80
C ALA A 319 -0.48 -8.97 -4.33
N LEU A 320 -0.11 -7.81 -4.89
CA LEU A 320 0.00 -7.60 -6.34
C LEU A 320 1.45 -7.68 -6.84
N ASP A 321 2.46 -7.38 -6.02
CA ASP A 321 3.87 -7.38 -6.40
C ASP A 321 4.74 -8.07 -5.33
N ASN A 322 5.00 -9.37 -5.56
CA ASN A 322 5.82 -10.22 -4.70
C ASN A 322 6.46 -11.38 -5.51
N GLN A 323 7.30 -12.16 -4.85
CA GLN A 323 8.02 -13.29 -5.46
C GLN A 323 7.19 -14.59 -5.58
N PHE A 324 6.09 -14.75 -4.84
CA PHE A 324 5.32 -16.00 -4.75
C PHE A 324 4.25 -16.09 -5.85
N GLU A 325 3.23 -15.25 -5.76
CA GLU A 325 2.09 -15.22 -6.68
C GLU A 325 1.39 -13.87 -6.68
N ILE A 326 0.70 -13.52 -7.76
CA ILE A 326 -0.14 -12.31 -7.83
C ILE A 326 -1.56 -12.72 -7.44
N ALA A 327 -2.08 -12.16 -6.34
CA ALA A 327 -3.42 -12.44 -5.83
C ALA A 327 -4.50 -11.57 -6.49
N ARG A 328 -5.72 -12.11 -6.58
CA ARG A 328 -6.88 -11.37 -7.10
C ARG A 328 -7.53 -10.60 -5.98
N ILE A 329 -7.57 -9.27 -6.08
CA ILE A 329 -8.35 -8.44 -5.15
C ILE A 329 -9.83 -8.52 -5.52
N ILE A 330 -10.67 -8.96 -4.59
CA ILE A 330 -12.11 -9.14 -4.79
C ILE A 330 -12.86 -7.87 -4.39
N SER A 331 -12.55 -7.29 -3.22
CA SER A 331 -13.15 -6.06 -2.72
C SER A 331 -12.29 -5.45 -1.61
N VAL A 332 -12.47 -4.15 -1.38
CA VAL A 332 -11.83 -3.43 -0.27
C VAL A 332 -12.90 -2.63 0.48
N GLU A 333 -12.97 -2.83 1.79
CA GLU A 333 -13.76 -1.98 2.69
C GLU A 333 -12.80 -1.19 3.59
N GLN A 334 -13.04 0.11 3.71
CA GLN A 334 -12.23 1.03 4.49
C GLN A 334 -13.13 1.85 5.39
N GLU A 335 -12.82 1.90 6.67
CA GLU A 335 -13.47 2.77 7.65
C GLU A 335 -12.41 3.63 8.33
N ALA A 336 -12.68 4.93 8.41
CA ALA A 336 -11.80 5.90 9.04
C ALA A 336 -12.58 6.69 10.09
N LYS A 337 -12.09 6.73 11.33
CA LYS A 337 -12.64 7.52 12.43
C LYS A 337 -11.59 8.50 12.92
N LEU A 338 -11.98 9.76 12.98
CA LEU A 338 -11.11 10.82 13.44
C LEU A 338 -11.49 11.19 14.87
N HIS A 339 -10.49 11.38 15.72
CA HIS A 339 -10.68 11.84 17.09
C HIS A 339 -9.79 13.05 17.35
N TYR A 340 -10.37 14.12 17.90
CA TYR A 340 -9.58 15.26 18.35
C TYR A 340 -8.78 14.91 19.61
N GLY A 341 -7.61 15.51 19.69
CA GLY A 341 -6.75 15.45 20.87
C GLY A 341 -5.46 14.70 20.60
N ALA A 342 -4.60 14.75 21.61
CA ALA A 342 -3.30 14.13 21.59
C ALA A 342 -3.16 13.22 22.82
N PRO A 343 -3.86 12.07 22.86
CA PRO A 343 -3.65 11.06 23.89
C PRO A 343 -2.31 10.33 23.64
N VAL A 344 -1.27 11.07 23.26
CA VAL A 344 0.04 10.56 22.90
C VAL A 344 1.04 10.96 23.95
N GLU A 345 1.95 10.07 24.28
CA GLU A 345 3.10 10.38 25.13
C GLU A 345 4.36 9.79 24.48
N SER A 346 5.45 10.55 24.48
CA SER A 346 6.73 10.04 24.01
C SER A 346 7.54 9.46 25.16
N ILE A 347 8.20 8.33 24.96
CA ILE A 347 9.22 7.82 25.90
C ILE A 347 10.42 8.78 25.86
N ASP A 348 10.68 9.47 26.97
CA ASP A 348 11.81 10.40 27.07
C ASP A 348 13.05 9.70 27.62
N ARG A 349 12.87 8.88 28.67
CA ARG A 349 13.97 8.19 29.33
C ARG A 349 13.49 6.95 30.06
N ILE A 350 14.34 5.93 30.12
CA ILE A 350 14.19 4.77 30.99
C ILE A 350 15.32 4.70 32.01
N ARG A 351 15.01 4.27 33.23
CA ARG A 351 15.97 4.08 34.33
C ARG A 351 15.66 2.79 35.06
N LEU A 352 16.70 2.09 35.49
CA LEU A 352 16.55 0.93 36.36
C LEU A 352 16.32 1.40 37.81
N SER A 353 15.42 0.75 38.53
CA SER A 353 15.22 1.01 39.97
C SER A 353 16.21 0.23 40.84
N ASP A 354 16.70 -0.91 40.35
CA ASP A 354 17.60 -1.81 41.06
C ASP A 354 19.07 -1.51 40.77
N ASP A 355 19.95 -1.62 41.76
CA ASP A 355 21.40 -1.44 41.58
C ASP A 355 22.09 -2.70 41.01
N GLU A 356 21.54 -3.89 41.28
CA GLU A 356 22.03 -5.18 40.76
C GLU A 356 20.89 -5.97 40.11
N VAL A 357 21.10 -6.48 38.90
CA VAL A 357 20.14 -7.32 38.17
C VAL A 357 20.68 -8.72 38.01
N ARG A 358 19.89 -9.75 38.33
CA ARG A 358 20.23 -11.16 38.14
C ARG A 358 19.31 -11.85 37.14
N ALA A 359 19.81 -12.94 36.57
CA ALA A 359 19.01 -13.80 35.71
C ALA A 359 17.76 -14.31 36.44
N GLY A 360 16.59 -14.20 35.79
CA GLY A 360 15.29 -14.53 36.37
C GLY A 360 14.65 -13.45 37.24
N ASP A 361 15.31 -12.32 37.49
CA ASP A 361 14.73 -11.22 38.28
C ASP A 361 13.57 -10.54 37.52
N LEU A 362 12.62 -10.01 38.29
CA LEU A 362 11.60 -9.09 37.78
C LEU A 362 12.09 -7.66 38.07
N VAL A 363 12.72 -7.03 37.08
CA VAL A 363 13.27 -5.67 37.22
C VAL A 363 12.19 -4.62 37.06
N GLU A 364 12.29 -3.56 37.86
CA GLU A 364 11.40 -2.39 37.79
C GLU A 364 12.08 -1.24 37.05
N LEU A 365 11.54 -0.88 35.88
CA LEU A 365 12.01 0.24 35.07
C LEU A 365 11.15 1.46 35.32
N LEU A 366 11.77 2.57 35.71
CA LEU A 366 11.13 3.88 35.74
C LEU A 366 11.16 4.49 34.34
N VAL A 367 10.00 4.69 33.76
CA VAL A 367 9.82 5.25 32.42
C VAL A 367 9.28 6.66 32.55
N ASP A 368 10.04 7.63 32.08
CA ASP A 368 9.66 9.03 32.02
C ASP A 368 8.92 9.27 30.68
N TYR A 369 7.61 9.50 30.73
CA TYR A 369 6.77 9.85 29.58
C TYR A 369 6.59 11.36 29.47
N ARG A 370 6.81 11.90 28.28
CA ARG A 370 6.57 13.31 27.95
C ARG A 370 5.33 13.44 27.06
N PRO A 371 4.22 14.00 27.56
CA PRO A 371 3.10 14.39 26.70
C PRO A 371 3.48 15.62 25.85
N PRO A 372 2.78 15.88 24.73
CA PRO A 372 2.97 17.10 23.92
C PRO A 372 2.80 18.39 24.73
N ARG A 373 1.92 18.35 25.75
CA ARG A 373 1.65 19.47 26.66
C ARG A 373 1.50 18.92 28.07
N GLY A 374 2.09 19.61 29.05
CA GLY A 374 2.01 19.25 30.46
C GLY A 374 3.32 18.71 31.05
N PRO A 375 3.30 18.28 32.32
CA PRO A 375 4.48 17.77 33.00
C PRO A 375 4.83 16.35 32.54
N VAL A 376 6.11 15.98 32.69
CA VAL A 376 6.57 14.59 32.52
C VAL A 376 5.94 13.71 33.61
N ARG A 377 5.43 12.54 33.22
CA ARG A 377 4.91 11.51 34.13
C ARG A 377 5.92 10.35 34.20
N THR A 378 6.25 9.88 35.40
CA THR A 378 7.05 8.66 35.57
C THR A 378 6.13 7.50 35.94
N GLU A 379 6.29 6.35 35.29
CA GLU A 379 5.58 5.11 35.59
C GLU A 379 6.58 3.96 35.76
N THR A 380 6.23 2.99 36.61
CA THR A 380 7.04 1.78 36.78
C THR A 380 6.55 0.69 35.85
N VAL A 381 7.45 0.18 35.03
CA VAL A 381 7.23 -0.93 34.10
C VAL A 381 8.09 -2.11 34.53
N SER A 382 7.47 -3.25 34.81
CA SER A 382 8.22 -4.45 35.20
C SER A 382 8.58 -5.31 33.98
N LEU A 383 9.82 -5.78 33.89
CA LEU A 383 10.26 -6.77 32.89
C LEU A 383 10.95 -7.94 33.59
N ARG A 384 10.69 -9.16 33.14
CA ARG A 384 11.38 -10.35 33.65
C ARG A 384 12.63 -10.59 32.81
N ILE A 385 13.79 -10.63 33.46
CA ILE A 385 15.04 -11.00 32.82
C ILE A 385 15.02 -12.51 32.55
N PRO A 386 15.44 -12.97 31.36
CA PRO A 386 15.54 -14.39 31.06
C PRO A 386 16.37 -15.15 32.12
N ASP A 387 15.96 -16.38 32.43
CA ASP A 387 16.58 -17.20 33.48
C ASP A 387 18.02 -17.61 33.15
N ASP A 388 18.38 -17.59 31.87
CA ASP A 388 19.64 -18.04 31.30
C ASP A 388 20.57 -16.88 30.89
N ALA A 389 20.16 -15.62 31.06
CA ALA A 389 20.96 -14.43 30.73
C ALA A 389 22.11 -14.15 31.73
N GLY A 390 22.42 -15.10 32.63
CA GLY A 390 23.39 -14.91 33.70
C GLY A 390 24.83 -14.76 33.17
N GLY A 391 25.48 -13.65 33.49
CA GLY A 391 26.82 -13.32 33.01
C GLY A 391 26.86 -12.59 31.67
N GLU A 392 25.70 -12.28 31.08
CA GLU A 392 25.59 -11.56 29.82
C GLU A 392 25.40 -10.05 30.01
N ARG A 393 25.76 -9.29 28.98
CA ARG A 393 25.39 -7.88 28.85
C ARG A 393 24.20 -7.78 27.92
N VAL A 394 23.07 -7.30 28.42
CA VAL A 394 21.81 -7.24 27.67
C VAL A 394 21.38 -5.78 27.48
N VAL A 395 20.67 -5.51 26.38
CA VAL A 395 20.05 -4.22 26.12
C VAL A 395 18.55 -4.36 26.33
N ILE A 396 18.00 -3.61 27.28
CA ILE A 396 16.56 -3.48 27.47
C ILE A 396 16.10 -2.26 26.69
N GLU A 397 15.12 -2.45 25.81
CA GLU A 397 14.48 -1.38 25.05
C GLU A 397 12.99 -1.35 25.37
N LEU A 398 12.44 -0.16 25.54
CA LEU A 398 11.00 0.07 25.57
C LEU A 398 10.65 0.94 24.38
N ALA A 399 9.68 0.50 23.58
CA ALA A 399 9.18 1.26 22.43
C ALA A 399 7.65 1.21 22.37
N GLY A 400 7.04 2.24 21.79
CA GLY A 400 5.61 2.24 21.51
C GLY A 400 5.22 1.10 20.56
N GLY A 401 4.05 0.49 20.74
CA GLY A 401 3.65 -0.71 20.00
C GLY A 401 3.67 -0.54 18.48
N GLU A 402 3.20 0.60 17.96
CA GLU A 402 3.23 0.93 16.52
C GLU A 402 4.65 1.03 15.94
N TRP A 403 5.67 1.27 16.79
CA TRP A 403 7.07 1.41 16.37
C TRP A 403 7.81 0.07 16.34
N VAL A 404 7.26 -0.96 16.96
CA VAL A 404 7.92 -2.27 17.02
C VAL A 404 7.34 -3.19 15.96
N MET A 405 8.19 -3.62 15.03
CA MET A 405 7.84 -4.66 14.07
C MET A 405 7.75 -6.01 14.79
N PRO A 406 6.59 -6.71 14.75
CA PRO A 406 6.49 -8.07 15.24
C PRO A 406 7.47 -8.98 14.53
N TYR A 407 7.95 -9.99 15.25
CA TYR A 407 8.72 -11.03 14.62
C TYR A 407 7.83 -11.89 13.74
N ALA A 408 8.31 -12.10 12.54
CA ALA A 408 7.66 -12.90 11.52
C ALA A 408 8.67 -13.92 10.99
N PRO A 409 8.28 -15.19 10.78
CA PRO A 409 9.10 -16.13 10.03
C PRO A 409 9.32 -15.63 8.61
N LEU A 410 10.37 -16.12 7.95
CA LEU A 410 10.53 -15.90 6.51
C LEU A 410 9.30 -16.48 5.79
N PRO A 411 8.59 -15.68 4.98
CA PRO A 411 7.39 -16.16 4.30
C PRO A 411 7.78 -17.21 3.24
N ASN A 412 7.02 -18.30 3.14
CA ASN A 412 7.19 -19.33 2.11
C ASN A 412 6.09 -19.28 1.03
N SER A 413 5.06 -18.49 1.28
CA SER A 413 3.91 -18.29 0.41
C SER A 413 3.45 -16.84 0.50
N LEU A 414 2.59 -16.44 -0.44
CA LEU A 414 1.93 -15.15 -0.33
C LEU A 414 1.10 -15.06 0.95
N ASP A 415 0.42 -16.14 1.35
CA ASP A 415 -0.38 -16.14 2.58
C ASP A 415 0.47 -15.87 3.82
N ASP A 416 1.64 -16.49 3.94
CA ASP A 416 2.58 -16.21 5.04
C ASP A 416 3.04 -14.74 5.01
N LEU A 417 3.35 -14.22 3.81
CA LEU A 417 3.78 -12.83 3.63
C LEU A 417 2.69 -11.85 4.10
N LEU A 418 1.43 -12.11 3.72
CA LEU A 418 0.30 -11.27 4.09
C LEU A 418 -0.02 -11.38 5.58
N ASP A 419 0.08 -12.57 6.17
CA ASP A 419 -0.09 -12.78 7.61
C ASP A 419 1.00 -12.07 8.42
N ASN A 420 2.24 -12.10 7.95
CA ASN A 420 3.35 -11.36 8.54
C ASN A 420 3.12 -9.85 8.47
N LEU A 421 2.70 -9.34 7.32
CA LEU A 421 2.38 -7.92 7.12
C LEU A 421 1.13 -7.48 7.90
N ALA A 422 0.23 -8.41 8.25
CA ALA A 422 -0.98 -8.15 9.03
C ALA A 422 -0.74 -8.17 10.56
N GLN A 423 0.40 -8.67 11.03
CA GLN A 423 0.79 -8.61 12.45
C GLN A 423 1.28 -7.22 12.89
N SER A 424 0.70 -6.69 13.97
CA SER A 424 1.12 -5.44 14.64
C SER A 424 0.95 -5.55 16.15
N TYR A 425 1.64 -4.70 16.90
CA TYR A 425 1.30 -4.46 18.30
C TYR A 425 0.30 -3.29 18.41
N PRO A 426 -0.59 -3.28 19.41
CA PRO A 426 -1.55 -2.20 19.59
C PRO A 426 -0.87 -0.84 19.78
N ALA A 427 -1.40 0.22 19.16
CA ALA A 427 -0.86 1.58 19.31
C ALA A 427 -0.84 2.07 20.78
N ARG A 428 -1.86 1.68 21.55
CA ARG A 428 -1.95 1.89 23.00
C ARG A 428 -1.26 0.76 23.78
N SER A 429 0.00 0.53 23.44
CA SER A 429 0.86 -0.38 24.18
C SER A 429 2.32 0.03 24.10
N ILE A 430 3.11 -0.52 25.02
CA ILE A 430 4.56 -0.49 25.01
C ILE A 430 5.05 -1.92 24.87
N VAL A 431 6.05 -2.10 24.04
CA VAL A 431 6.74 -3.37 23.87
C VAL A 431 8.10 -3.24 24.52
N GLY A 432 8.28 -3.99 25.60
CA GLY A 432 9.57 -4.14 26.25
C GLY A 432 10.32 -5.30 25.64
N THR A 433 11.53 -5.03 25.17
CA THR A 433 12.35 -5.92 24.34
C THR A 433 13.71 -6.07 25.00
N ILE A 434 14.13 -7.30 25.32
CA ILE A 434 15.45 -7.58 25.89
C ILE A 434 16.32 -8.20 24.82
N TYR A 435 17.24 -7.43 24.24
CA TYR A 435 18.22 -7.92 23.28
C TYR A 435 19.41 -8.54 24.01
N ARG A 436 19.71 -9.79 23.66
CA ARG A 436 20.89 -10.51 24.14
C ARG A 436 22.01 -10.50 23.10
N PRO A 437 23.27 -10.76 23.52
CA PRO A 437 24.40 -10.88 22.61
C PRO A 437 24.34 -12.15 21.74
N GLY A 438 23.60 -13.18 22.17
CA GLY A 438 23.38 -14.39 21.38
C GLY A 438 22.43 -14.15 20.18
N GLU A 439 22.72 -14.78 19.05
CA GLU A 439 21.90 -14.74 17.84
C GLU A 439 20.98 -15.99 17.78
N GLY A 440 19.71 -15.80 17.45
CA GLY A 440 18.75 -16.80 17.00
C GLY A 440 18.65 -16.82 15.47
N LEU A 441 17.94 -17.81 14.92
CA LEU A 441 17.87 -18.05 13.48
C LEU A 441 16.43 -18.05 12.99
N ALA A 442 16.10 -17.13 12.07
CA ALA A 442 14.82 -17.15 11.36
C ALA A 442 14.94 -18.10 10.17
N THR A 443 14.10 -19.12 10.13
CA THR A 443 14.07 -20.12 9.06
C THR A 443 12.69 -20.20 8.43
N GLU A 444 12.58 -20.87 7.28
CA GLU A 444 11.30 -21.19 6.62
C GLU A 444 10.37 -22.01 7.54
N GLN A 445 10.89 -22.73 8.53
CA GLN A 445 10.10 -23.60 9.43
C GLN A 445 9.68 -22.90 10.74
N GLY A 446 9.99 -21.61 10.89
CA GLY A 446 9.71 -20.85 12.10
C GLY A 446 10.97 -20.24 12.72
N MET A 447 10.80 -19.61 13.88
CA MET A 447 11.88 -19.03 14.66
C MET A 447 12.53 -20.10 15.54
N MET A 448 13.84 -20.26 15.43
CA MET A 448 14.63 -21.09 16.33
C MET A 448 15.35 -20.19 17.33
N GLU A 449 14.87 -20.24 18.57
CA GLU A 449 15.52 -19.65 19.73
C GLU A 449 16.64 -20.60 20.20
N GLU A 450 17.80 -20.06 20.57
CA GLU A 450 18.96 -20.81 21.11
C GLU A 450 19.63 -21.84 20.17
N LEU A 451 20.34 -21.37 19.14
CA LEU A 451 21.27 -22.22 18.40
C LEU A 451 22.72 -21.95 18.84
N PRO A 452 23.48 -22.99 19.26
CA PRO A 452 24.92 -22.86 19.47
C PRO A 452 25.62 -22.33 18.21
N GLU A 453 26.67 -21.52 18.36
CA GLU A 453 27.41 -20.91 17.24
C GLU A 453 27.89 -21.94 16.20
N SER A 454 28.23 -23.15 16.66
CA SER A 454 28.60 -24.29 15.81
C SER A 454 27.44 -24.82 14.95
N VAL A 455 26.20 -24.73 15.44
CA VAL A 455 24.97 -25.12 14.73
C VAL A 455 24.52 -24.00 13.78
N LEU A 456 24.66 -22.74 14.18
CA LEU A 456 24.43 -21.59 13.29
C LEU A 456 25.35 -21.63 12.05
N GLN A 457 26.62 -21.99 12.23
CA GLN A 457 27.58 -22.16 11.13
C GLN A 457 27.29 -23.38 10.23
N THR A 458 26.62 -24.42 10.74
CA THR A 458 26.25 -25.59 9.93
C THR A 458 24.89 -25.44 9.25
N LEU A 459 23.95 -24.72 9.85
CA LEU A 459 22.65 -24.35 9.26
C LEU A 459 22.75 -23.16 8.30
N SER A 460 23.86 -22.41 8.36
CA SER A 460 24.26 -21.42 7.36
C SER A 460 25.41 -21.97 6.49
N PRO A 461 25.23 -23.09 5.75
CA PRO A 461 26.33 -23.63 4.97
C PRO A 461 26.72 -22.60 3.89
N GLY A 462 27.99 -22.20 3.91
CA GLY A 462 28.61 -21.44 2.83
C GLY A 462 28.45 -22.20 1.52
N GLY A 463 27.46 -21.80 0.71
CA GLY A 463 27.07 -22.50 -0.51
C GLY A 463 25.56 -22.54 -0.79
N SER A 464 24.70 -22.17 0.18
CA SER A 464 23.27 -21.94 -0.07
C SER A 464 23.04 -20.50 -0.56
N ASN A 465 22.24 -20.33 -1.62
CA ASN A 465 21.78 -19.02 -2.10
C ASN A 465 20.63 -18.43 -1.26
N ARG A 466 20.28 -19.09 -0.14
CA ARG A 466 19.25 -18.66 0.81
C ARG A 466 19.90 -18.59 2.19
N GLN A 467 20.19 -17.37 2.64
CA GLN A 467 20.76 -17.09 3.95
C GLN A 467 19.66 -17.11 4.99
N ALA A 468 19.84 -17.94 6.01
CA ALA A 468 19.05 -17.81 7.22
C ALA A 468 19.39 -16.46 7.90
N VAL A 469 18.37 -15.71 8.31
CA VAL A 469 18.57 -14.38 8.90
C VAL A 469 18.83 -14.55 10.39
N HIS A 470 20.02 -14.13 10.81
CA HIS A 470 20.37 -14.04 12.22
C HIS A 470 19.53 -12.92 12.85
N PHE A 471 18.78 -13.23 13.90
CA PHE A 471 18.12 -12.21 14.73
C PHE A 471 18.69 -12.27 16.13
N LYS A 472 18.83 -11.15 16.84
CA LYS A 472 19.27 -11.22 18.25
C LYS A 472 18.23 -11.97 19.06
N GLN A 473 18.63 -12.77 20.04
CA GLN A 473 17.68 -13.37 20.97
C GLN A 473 16.95 -12.26 21.73
N ILE A 474 15.62 -12.35 21.76
CA ILE A 474 14.76 -11.34 22.35
C ILE A 474 13.69 -11.98 23.24
N ALA A 475 13.57 -11.47 24.46
CA ALA A 475 12.34 -11.60 25.23
C ALA A 475 11.48 -10.34 25.05
N ARG A 476 10.24 -10.49 24.56
CA ARG A 476 9.28 -9.37 24.45
C ARG A 476 8.16 -9.47 25.47
N ARG A 477 7.76 -8.33 26.02
CA ARG A 477 6.53 -8.18 26.82
C ARG A 477 5.72 -7.00 26.29
N VAL A 478 4.45 -7.24 25.98
CA VAL A 478 3.51 -6.19 25.59
C VAL A 478 2.77 -5.70 26.83
N ILE A 479 2.70 -4.38 27.01
CA ILE A 479 2.11 -3.72 28.18
C ILE A 479 1.11 -2.69 27.67
N ARG A 480 -0.16 -2.83 28.02
CA ARG A 480 -1.21 -1.92 27.58
C ARG A 480 -1.11 -0.57 28.29
N THR A 481 -1.38 0.49 27.55
CA THR A 481 -1.38 1.87 28.04
C THR A 481 -2.73 2.52 27.82
N GLN A 482 -2.99 3.63 28.53
CA GLN A 482 -4.24 4.39 28.37
C GLN A 482 -4.24 5.24 27.08
N GLY A 483 -3.07 5.77 26.71
CA GLY A 483 -2.84 6.54 25.49
C GLY A 483 -1.88 5.85 24.52
N ILE A 484 -1.72 6.44 23.35
CA ILE A 484 -0.73 6.07 22.33
C ILE A 484 0.66 6.41 22.86
N VAL A 485 1.63 5.51 22.68
CA VAL A 485 3.02 5.76 23.08
C VAL A 485 3.89 5.85 21.84
N GLN A 486 4.76 6.87 21.78
CA GLN A 486 5.69 7.09 20.68
C GLN A 486 7.14 7.08 21.13
N GLY A 487 8.02 6.74 20.20
CA GLY A 487 9.45 6.68 20.42
C GLY A 487 9.90 5.41 21.13
N GLU A 488 11.20 5.37 21.37
CA GLU A 488 11.91 4.25 21.97
C GLU A 488 12.99 4.79 22.91
N ALA A 489 13.32 4.01 23.94
CA ALA A 489 14.48 4.24 24.77
C ALA A 489 15.09 2.91 25.19
N SER A 490 16.42 2.87 25.24
CA SER A 490 17.17 1.67 25.57
C SER A 490 18.20 1.91 26.68
N LEU A 491 18.48 0.84 27.42
CA LEU A 491 19.42 0.81 28.54
C LEU A 491 20.21 -0.49 28.47
N GLU A 492 21.52 -0.39 28.58
CA GLU A 492 22.40 -1.54 28.62
C GLU A 492 22.76 -1.89 30.07
N ILE A 493 22.58 -3.16 30.44
CA ILE A 493 22.81 -3.65 31.80
C ILE A 493 23.66 -4.92 31.79
N ASN A 494 24.38 -5.16 32.89
CA ASN A 494 25.08 -6.42 33.13
C ASN A 494 24.19 -7.31 34.00
N VAL A 495 23.93 -8.54 33.56
CA VAL A 495 23.09 -9.50 34.28
C VAL A 495 23.99 -10.44 35.07
N LEU A 496 23.82 -10.45 36.39
CA LEU A 496 24.53 -11.36 37.28
C LEU A 496 23.91 -12.77 37.23
N PRO A 497 24.68 -13.83 37.58
CA PRO A 497 24.12 -15.17 37.72
C PRO A 497 22.98 -15.22 38.74
N LYS A 498 22.04 -16.13 38.50
CA LYS A 498 20.91 -16.41 39.39
C LYS A 498 21.41 -16.67 40.82
N LYS A 499 20.67 -16.19 41.84
CA LYS A 499 20.98 -16.51 43.24
C LYS A 499 20.96 -18.03 43.39
N SER A 500 22.08 -18.61 43.82
CA SER A 500 22.12 -20.00 44.29
C SER A 500 21.18 -20.09 45.49
N LEU A 501 20.17 -20.96 45.40
CA LEU A 501 19.25 -21.26 46.51
C LEU A 501 19.99 -21.89 47.69
#